data_AF-T0LB17-F1
#
_entry.id   AF-T0LB17-F1
#
_cell.length_a   1.000
_cell.length_b   1.000
_cell.length_c   1.000
_cell.angle_alpha   90.00
_cell.angle_beta   90.00
_cell.angle_gamma   90.00
#
_symmetry.space_group_name_H-M   'P 1'
#
loop_
_entity.id
_entity.type
_entity.pdbx_description
1 polymer ?
#
loop_
_entity_poly.entity_id
_entity_poly.type
_entity_poly.pdbx_seq_one_letter_code
_entity_poly.pdbx_strand_id
1 'polypeptide(L)'
;MPRVNIKYEGKNTGIKTILSNLNEISISLKRNPEHIFKFLSYELNVQTKIDKNKYIINGKHEQDLIQNLIFCFIDKFVLCKHCENPETFFLNVTTFEMECLACGNRSAVPDHKIKQILIKDIKPHTSMYSGFLNNDVYEGNSEEVFVKLKNSGLKNEEIFTNLVNHFDDKYEMLEYTIKQTSLKIILNEFEVYIENNKKYELIEKFINYLLSLDIKKNDIQKYYTKPQNNKKRSLDFKKSINKYFSG
;
A
#
# COMPACT_ATOMS: atom_id res chain seq x y z
N MET A 1 -18.12 -17.10 2.95
CA MET A 1 -17.09 -17.74 2.09
C MET A 1 -17.69 -19.01 1.48
N PRO A 2 -17.55 -19.25 0.16
CA PRO A 2 -18.02 -20.49 -0.45
C PRO A 2 -17.20 -21.71 0.04
N ARG A 3 -17.80 -22.91 -0.01
CA ARG A 3 -17.11 -24.17 0.32
C ARG A 3 -16.03 -24.46 -0.72
N VAL A 4 -14.90 -25.04 -0.31
CA VAL A 4 -13.82 -25.42 -1.24
C VAL A 4 -14.27 -26.50 -2.20
N ASN A 5 -14.02 -26.30 -3.50
CA ASN A 5 -14.29 -27.25 -4.56
C ASN A 5 -12.98 -27.88 -5.01
N ILE A 6 -12.91 -29.21 -4.93
CA ILE A 6 -11.72 -29.98 -5.30
C ILE A 6 -11.98 -30.86 -6.52
N LYS A 7 -10.96 -31.04 -7.36
CA LYS A 7 -10.94 -32.01 -8.46
C LYS A 7 -9.69 -32.87 -8.34
N TYR A 8 -9.80 -34.15 -8.67
CA TYR A 8 -8.64 -35.03 -8.74
C TYR A 8 -8.16 -35.14 -10.19
N GLU A 9 -6.86 -34.98 -10.42
CA GLU A 9 -6.20 -35.26 -11.70
C GLU A 9 -5.12 -36.33 -11.50
N GLY A 10 -4.94 -37.24 -12.46
CA GLY A 10 -3.94 -38.31 -12.41
C GLY A 10 -4.49 -39.68 -11.98
N LYS A 11 -3.62 -40.70 -12.01
CA LYS A 11 -3.93 -42.09 -11.62
C LYS A 11 -2.83 -42.64 -10.71
N ASN A 12 -3.18 -43.61 -9.86
CA ASN A 12 -2.27 -44.34 -8.97
C ASN A 12 -1.43 -43.40 -8.08
N THR A 13 -0.11 -43.47 -8.18
CA THR A 13 0.84 -42.67 -7.37
C THR A 13 0.96 -41.21 -7.82
N GLY A 14 0.40 -40.86 -8.98
CA GLY A 14 0.44 -39.51 -9.56
C GLY A 14 -0.82 -38.68 -9.35
N ILE A 15 -1.70 -39.07 -8.43
CA ILE A 15 -2.93 -38.31 -8.15
C ILE A 15 -2.60 -36.96 -7.52
N LYS A 16 -3.27 -35.92 -8.00
CA LYS A 16 -3.14 -34.53 -7.56
C LYS A 16 -4.53 -34.00 -7.23
N THR A 17 -4.61 -33.21 -6.18
CA THR A 17 -5.81 -32.51 -5.76
C THR A 17 -5.74 -31.07 -6.24
N ILE A 18 -6.77 -30.60 -6.95
CA ILE A 18 -6.83 -29.27 -7.55
C ILE A 18 -7.95 -28.47 -6.90
N LEU A 19 -7.63 -27.29 -6.37
CA LEU A 19 -8.62 -26.38 -5.82
C LEU A 19 -9.12 -25.46 -6.94
N SER A 20 -10.38 -25.60 -7.35
CA SER A 20 -10.91 -24.87 -8.50
C SER A 20 -11.45 -23.48 -8.17
N ASN A 21 -11.86 -23.23 -6.93
CA ASN A 21 -12.49 -21.97 -6.51
C ASN A 21 -11.70 -21.23 -5.42
N LEU A 22 -10.39 -21.48 -5.29
CA LEU A 22 -9.57 -20.82 -4.26
C LEU A 22 -9.55 -19.28 -4.42
N ASN A 23 -9.65 -18.77 -5.65
CA ASN A 23 -9.75 -17.34 -5.92
C ASN A 23 -11.06 -16.73 -5.37
N GLU A 24 -12.18 -17.42 -5.48
CA GLU A 24 -13.46 -16.94 -4.95
C GLU A 24 -13.44 -16.93 -3.41
N ILE A 25 -12.81 -17.95 -2.82
CA ILE A 25 -12.55 -18.03 -1.39
C ILE A 25 -11.66 -16.87 -0.94
N SER A 26 -10.57 -16.62 -1.66
CA SER A 26 -9.61 -15.57 -1.31
C SER A 26 -10.22 -14.17 -1.38
N ILE A 27 -11.06 -13.91 -2.39
CA ILE A 27 -11.85 -12.67 -2.50
C ILE A 27 -12.78 -12.52 -1.29
N SER A 28 -13.50 -13.59 -0.91
CA SER A 28 -14.40 -13.59 0.25
C SER A 28 -13.67 -13.31 1.56
N LEU A 29 -12.41 -13.72 1.67
CA LEU A 29 -11.57 -13.55 2.87
C LEU A 29 -10.72 -12.27 2.83
N LYS A 30 -10.75 -11.50 1.73
CA LYS A 30 -9.85 -10.35 1.50
C LYS A 30 -8.38 -10.72 1.75
N ARG A 31 -7.94 -11.87 1.23
CA ARG A 31 -6.55 -12.37 1.31
C ARG A 31 -6.03 -12.79 -0.05
N ASN A 32 -4.71 -12.76 -0.23
CA ASN A 32 -4.09 -13.31 -1.43
C ASN A 32 -4.31 -14.83 -1.45
N PRO A 33 -4.81 -15.42 -2.55
CA PRO A 33 -4.97 -16.87 -2.67
C PRO A 33 -3.66 -17.63 -2.44
N GLU A 34 -2.50 -17.03 -2.75
CA GLU A 34 -1.19 -17.62 -2.48
C GLU A 34 -0.92 -17.82 -1.00
N HIS A 35 -1.44 -16.96 -0.11
CA HIS A 35 -1.27 -17.10 1.34
C HIS A 35 -2.00 -18.33 1.86
N ILE A 36 -3.25 -18.51 1.44
CA ILE A 36 -4.09 -19.65 1.79
C ILE A 36 -3.45 -20.92 1.23
N PHE A 37 -3.03 -20.89 -0.05
CA PHE A 37 -2.43 -22.05 -0.70
C PHE A 37 -1.10 -22.46 -0.06
N LYS A 38 -0.26 -21.48 0.30
CA LYS A 38 1.02 -21.75 0.96
C LYS A 38 0.82 -22.27 2.37
N PHE A 39 -0.21 -21.80 3.09
CA PHE A 39 -0.61 -22.37 4.38
C PHE A 39 -0.97 -23.86 4.23
N LEU A 40 -1.82 -24.21 3.26
CA LEU A 40 -2.16 -25.61 2.98
C LEU A 40 -0.93 -26.46 2.67
N SER A 41 0.04 -25.94 1.90
CA SER A 41 1.30 -26.64 1.61
C SER A 41 2.08 -26.99 2.89
N TYR A 42 2.14 -26.08 3.86
CA TYR A 42 2.86 -26.33 5.12
C TYR A 42 2.11 -27.28 6.05
N GLU A 43 0.79 -27.16 6.16
CA GLU A 43 -0.01 -28.02 7.06
C GLU A 43 -0.12 -29.45 6.53
N LEU A 44 -0.21 -29.63 5.20
CA LEU A 44 -0.21 -30.95 4.58
C LEU A 44 1.20 -31.54 4.40
N ASN A 45 2.25 -30.71 4.58
CA ASN A 45 3.65 -31.06 4.31
C ASN A 45 3.87 -31.66 2.91
N VAL A 46 3.26 -31.05 1.90
CA VAL A 46 3.30 -31.50 0.50
C VAL A 46 3.77 -30.40 -0.44
N GLN A 47 4.39 -30.83 -1.54
CA GLN A 47 4.71 -29.95 -2.65
C GLN A 47 3.43 -29.49 -3.36
N THR A 48 3.42 -28.20 -3.68
CA THR A 48 2.30 -27.52 -4.34
C THR A 48 2.77 -26.76 -5.56
N LYS A 49 1.94 -26.68 -6.59
CA LYS A 49 2.20 -25.93 -7.83
C LYS A 49 1.01 -25.03 -8.16
N ILE A 50 1.31 -23.81 -8.60
CA ILE A 50 0.31 -22.89 -9.16
C ILE A 50 0.49 -22.88 -10.68
N ASP A 51 -0.58 -23.08 -11.45
CA ASP A 51 -0.56 -23.05 -12.92
C ASP A 51 -1.82 -22.39 -13.47
N LYS A 52 -1.71 -21.20 -14.08
CA LYS A 52 -2.83 -20.46 -14.72
C LYS A 52 -4.14 -20.48 -13.90
N ASN A 53 -4.06 -20.09 -12.62
CA ASN A 53 -5.16 -20.10 -11.64
C ASN A 53 -5.64 -21.50 -11.18
N LYS A 54 -4.90 -22.56 -11.48
CA LYS A 54 -5.07 -23.88 -10.86
C LYS A 54 -4.11 -24.03 -9.69
N TYR A 55 -4.66 -24.38 -8.54
CA TYR A 55 -3.93 -24.61 -7.30
C TYR A 55 -3.79 -26.12 -7.08
N ILE A 56 -2.62 -26.66 -7.42
CA ILE A 56 -2.37 -28.10 -7.51
C ILE A 56 -1.57 -28.58 -6.30
N ILE A 57 -2.14 -29.50 -5.55
CA ILE A 57 -1.54 -30.17 -4.39
C ILE A 57 -1.21 -31.61 -4.77
N ASN A 58 0.03 -32.05 -4.52
CA ASN A 58 0.38 -33.44 -4.77
C ASN A 58 -0.31 -34.36 -3.74
N GLY A 59 -0.81 -35.50 -4.21
CA GLY A 59 -1.54 -36.47 -3.41
C GLY A 59 -3.07 -36.31 -3.48
N LYS A 60 -3.77 -37.30 -2.93
CA LYS A 60 -5.23 -37.32 -2.80
C LYS A 60 -5.62 -36.79 -1.43
N HIS A 61 -6.24 -35.62 -1.39
CA HIS A 61 -6.69 -34.96 -0.16
C HIS A 61 -8.19 -34.76 -0.20
N GLU A 62 -8.86 -35.16 0.88
CA GLU A 62 -10.32 -35.04 0.97
C GLU A 62 -10.75 -33.58 1.12
N GLN A 63 -11.95 -33.28 0.61
CA GLN A 63 -12.50 -31.93 0.60
C GLN A 63 -12.67 -31.37 2.02
N ASP A 64 -13.12 -32.22 2.95
CA ASP A 64 -13.36 -31.82 4.34
C ASP A 64 -12.07 -31.52 5.09
N LEU A 65 -11.00 -32.27 4.81
CA LEU A 65 -9.66 -31.99 5.34
C LEU A 65 -9.19 -30.59 4.89
N ILE A 66 -9.28 -30.29 3.59
CA ILE A 66 -8.86 -29.00 3.05
C ILE A 66 -9.74 -27.87 3.60
N GLN A 67 -11.05 -28.11 3.72
CA GLN A 67 -11.99 -27.14 4.29
C GLN A 67 -11.64 -26.80 5.74
N ASN A 68 -11.30 -27.81 6.56
CA ASN A 68 -10.87 -27.62 7.94
C ASN A 68 -9.57 -26.82 8.03
N LEU A 69 -8.60 -27.09 7.15
CA LEU A 69 -7.37 -26.30 7.11
C LEU A 69 -7.63 -24.84 6.71
N ILE A 70 -8.57 -24.57 5.80
CA ILE A 70 -8.98 -23.19 5.48
C ILE A 70 -9.62 -22.52 6.71
N PHE A 71 -10.41 -23.23 7.52
CA PHE A 71 -10.92 -22.68 8.78
C PHE A 71 -9.81 -22.37 9.78
N CYS A 72 -8.80 -23.25 9.90
CA CYS A 72 -7.61 -22.96 10.71
C CYS A 72 -6.86 -21.71 10.21
N PHE A 73 -6.78 -21.51 8.89
CA PHE A 73 -6.21 -20.29 8.33
C PHE A 73 -7.04 -19.05 8.69
N ILE A 74 -8.37 -19.14 8.59
CA ILE A 74 -9.29 -18.05 8.91
C ILE A 74 -9.13 -17.62 10.37
N ASP A 75 -9.15 -18.58 11.30
CA ASP A 75 -8.95 -18.28 12.71
C ASP A 75 -7.59 -17.62 12.94
N LYS A 76 -6.50 -18.17 12.40
CA LYS A 76 -5.15 -17.61 12.65
C LYS A 76 -4.88 -16.26 11.97
N PHE A 77 -5.37 -16.05 10.76
CA PHE A 77 -4.89 -15.00 9.85
C PHE A 77 -5.96 -14.08 9.27
N VAL A 78 -7.24 -14.27 9.64
CA VAL A 78 -8.36 -13.47 9.14
C VAL A 78 -9.19 -12.87 10.27
N LEU A 79 -9.60 -13.66 11.25
CA LEU A 79 -10.51 -13.17 12.30
C LEU A 79 -9.78 -12.27 13.31
N CYS A 80 -10.45 -11.16 13.67
CA CYS A 80 -10.02 -10.33 14.78
C CYS A 80 -10.05 -11.12 16.09
N LYS A 81 -8.97 -11.04 16.88
CA LYS A 81 -8.86 -11.70 18.19
C LYS A 81 -9.70 -11.08 19.31
N HIS A 82 -10.39 -9.98 19.02
CA HIS A 82 -11.27 -9.30 19.97
C HIS A 82 -12.76 -9.47 19.62
N CYS A 83 -13.15 -9.15 18.39
CA CYS A 83 -14.57 -9.14 17.97
C CYS A 83 -14.92 -10.16 16.88
N GLU A 84 -13.99 -11.05 16.51
CA GLU A 84 -14.17 -12.09 15.49
C GLU A 84 -14.57 -11.58 14.09
N ASN A 85 -14.50 -10.27 13.85
CA ASN A 85 -14.79 -9.72 12.54
C ASN A 85 -13.71 -10.15 11.52
N PRO A 86 -14.08 -10.66 10.33
CA PRO A 86 -13.12 -11.10 9.31
C PRO A 86 -12.47 -9.95 8.54
N GLU A 87 -12.97 -8.72 8.69
CA GLU A 87 -12.38 -7.55 8.02
C GLU A 87 -11.18 -7.03 8.81
N THR A 88 -10.03 -7.63 8.53
CA THR A 88 -8.74 -7.28 9.13
C THR A 88 -7.67 -7.11 8.05
N PHE A 89 -6.59 -6.42 8.38
CA PHE A 89 -5.44 -6.26 7.49
C PHE A 89 -4.12 -6.36 8.28
N PHE A 90 -3.07 -6.73 7.58
CA PHE A 90 -1.74 -6.90 8.16
C PHE A 90 -0.97 -5.58 8.17
N LEU A 91 -0.19 -5.40 9.24
CA LEU A 91 0.69 -4.26 9.45
C LEU A 91 2.10 -4.77 9.75
N ASN A 92 3.10 -4.06 9.22
CA ASN A 92 4.51 -4.31 9.51
C ASN A 92 5.20 -2.98 9.83
N VAL A 93 4.87 -2.43 11.00
CA VAL A 93 5.39 -1.13 11.48
C VAL A 93 6.61 -1.35 12.38
N THR A 94 6.39 -1.98 13.54
CA THR A 94 7.43 -2.35 14.52
C THR A 94 7.44 -3.87 14.74
N THR A 95 6.25 -4.47 14.81
CA THR A 95 6.05 -5.91 14.84
C THR A 95 5.00 -6.32 13.79
N PHE A 96 4.94 -7.61 13.45
CA PHE A 96 3.97 -8.14 12.50
C PHE A 96 2.61 -8.28 13.19
N GLU A 97 1.71 -7.35 12.90
CA GLU A 97 0.42 -7.17 13.58
C GLU A 97 -0.75 -7.29 12.59
N MET A 98 -1.93 -7.51 13.15
CA MET A 98 -3.21 -7.48 12.46
C MET A 98 -4.10 -6.46 13.14
N GLU A 99 -4.70 -5.57 12.35
CA GLU A 99 -5.66 -4.56 12.82
C GLU A 99 -7.05 -4.84 12.24
N CYS A 100 -8.08 -4.64 13.05
CA CYS A 100 -9.47 -4.87 12.66
C CYS A 100 -10.16 -3.58 12.20
N LEU A 101 -10.86 -3.64 11.07
CA LEU A 101 -11.65 -2.52 10.54
C LEU A 101 -12.94 -2.25 11.34
N ALA A 102 -13.45 -3.21 12.10
CA ALA A 102 -14.69 -3.02 12.85
C ALA A 102 -14.45 -2.37 14.24
N CYS A 103 -13.41 -2.80 14.95
CA CYS A 103 -13.17 -2.37 16.35
C CYS A 103 -11.84 -1.63 16.55
N GLY A 104 -10.98 -1.54 15.55
CA GLY A 104 -9.66 -0.90 15.65
C GLY A 104 -8.62 -1.66 16.49
N ASN A 105 -8.97 -2.81 17.08
CA ASN A 105 -8.03 -3.57 17.90
C ASN A 105 -6.84 -4.07 17.08
N ARG A 106 -5.63 -3.91 17.63
CA ARG A 106 -4.38 -4.45 17.09
C ARG A 106 -3.96 -5.67 17.90
N SER A 107 -3.62 -6.73 17.20
CA SER A 107 -3.13 -7.97 17.81
C SER A 107 -1.91 -8.50 17.06
N ALA A 108 -0.95 -9.07 17.78
CA ALA A 108 0.18 -9.76 17.18
C ALA A 108 -0.32 -10.94 16.33
N VAL A 109 0.24 -11.09 15.12
CA VAL A 109 -0.09 -12.23 14.27
C VAL A 109 0.63 -13.48 14.82
N PRO A 110 -0.06 -14.63 14.97
CA PRO A 110 0.55 -15.87 15.42
C PRO A 110 1.77 -16.25 14.57
N ASP A 111 2.82 -16.74 15.22
CA ASP A 111 4.02 -17.15 14.51
C ASP A 111 3.75 -18.41 13.67
N HIS A 112 4.13 -18.36 12.39
CA HIS A 112 3.90 -19.44 11.44
C HIS A 112 4.86 -19.37 10.26
N LYS A 113 5.10 -20.52 9.61
CA LYS A 113 6.01 -20.64 8.46
C LYS A 113 5.62 -19.75 7.27
N ILE A 114 4.36 -19.33 7.16
CA ILE A 114 3.90 -18.40 6.11
C ILE A 114 4.20 -16.93 6.40
N LYS A 115 4.67 -16.57 7.60
CA LYS A 115 4.87 -15.19 8.02
C LYS A 115 5.70 -14.38 7.01
N GLN A 116 6.75 -14.98 6.45
CA GLN A 116 7.59 -14.31 5.46
C GLN A 116 6.84 -13.95 4.17
N ILE A 117 5.93 -14.81 3.68
CA ILE A 117 5.14 -14.49 2.48
C ILE A 117 4.05 -13.47 2.80
N LEU A 118 3.46 -13.51 3.99
CA LEU A 118 2.49 -12.50 4.43
C LEU A 118 3.14 -11.11 4.47
N ILE A 119 4.35 -11.01 5.04
CA ILE A 119 5.08 -9.73 5.17
C ILE A 119 5.45 -9.14 3.81
N LYS A 120 5.85 -9.97 2.84
CA LYS A 120 6.23 -9.51 1.50
C LYS A 120 5.10 -8.82 0.74
N ASP A 121 3.86 -9.25 0.99
CA ASP A 121 2.67 -8.72 0.32
C ASP A 121 2.07 -7.49 1.01
N ILE A 122 2.66 -7.07 2.15
CA ILE A 122 2.30 -5.82 2.81
C ILE A 122 2.89 -4.68 1.97
N LYS A 123 2.02 -3.96 1.25
CA LYS A 123 2.40 -2.68 0.63
C LYS A 123 2.63 -1.63 1.74
N PRO A 124 3.63 -0.75 1.59
CA PRO A 124 4.07 0.12 2.68
C PRO A 124 2.98 1.08 3.19
N HIS A 125 2.94 1.16 4.52
CA HIS A 125 2.38 2.13 5.45
C HIS A 125 1.24 3.04 4.99
N THR A 126 0.04 2.51 5.03
CA THR A 126 -1.10 3.13 5.72
C THR A 126 -2.10 2.01 5.91
N SER A 127 -2.62 1.85 7.12
CA SER A 127 -3.75 0.94 7.30
C SER A 127 -4.85 1.38 6.35
N MET A 128 -5.56 0.44 5.72
CA MET A 128 -6.75 0.82 4.95
C MET A 128 -7.72 1.63 5.86
N TYR A 129 -7.66 1.38 7.17
CA TYR A 129 -8.29 2.16 8.23
C TYR A 129 -7.80 3.61 8.35
N SER A 130 -6.50 3.90 8.25
CA SER A 130 -6.01 5.28 8.20
C SER A 130 -6.41 5.98 6.89
N GLY A 131 -6.68 5.26 5.81
CA GLY A 131 -7.34 5.86 4.64
C GLY A 131 -8.75 6.39 4.92
N PHE A 132 -9.48 5.76 5.85
CA PHE A 132 -10.85 6.14 6.24
C PHE A 132 -10.90 7.05 7.48
N LEU A 133 -9.95 6.94 8.41
CA LEU A 133 -9.84 7.79 9.61
C LEU A 133 -9.02 9.07 9.40
N ASN A 134 -8.21 9.18 8.34
CA ASN A 134 -7.36 10.36 8.15
C ASN A 134 -8.08 11.57 7.53
N ASN A 135 -9.38 11.52 7.20
CA ASN A 135 -10.03 12.77 6.79
C ASN A 135 -9.95 13.80 7.92
N ASP A 136 -10.20 13.43 9.18
CA ASP A 136 -10.05 14.33 10.34
C ASP A 136 -8.62 14.87 10.50
N VAL A 137 -7.60 14.12 10.06
CA VAL A 137 -6.20 14.55 10.08
C VAL A 137 -5.94 15.64 9.04
N TYR A 138 -6.62 15.56 7.90
CA TYR A 138 -6.58 16.55 6.82
C TYR A 138 -7.65 17.64 6.93
N GLU A 139 -8.52 17.57 7.93
CA GLU A 139 -9.49 18.62 8.27
C GLU A 139 -8.83 19.75 9.06
N GLY A 140 -9.25 20.99 8.75
CA GLY A 140 -8.72 22.21 9.35
C GLY A 140 -7.97 23.06 8.33
N ASN A 141 -7.28 24.09 8.82
CA ASN A 141 -6.40 24.91 7.98
C ASN A 141 -5.01 24.25 7.79
N SER A 142 -4.18 24.82 6.92
CA SER A 142 -2.87 24.25 6.56
C SER A 142 -1.90 24.09 7.75
N GLU A 143 -2.00 24.95 8.76
CA GLU A 143 -1.21 24.85 9.99
C GLU A 143 -1.70 23.71 10.90
N GLU A 144 -3.01 23.63 11.14
CA GLU A 144 -3.62 22.57 11.96
C GLU A 144 -3.30 21.18 11.40
N VAL A 145 -3.44 20.99 10.10
CA VAL A 145 -3.13 19.74 9.42
C VAL A 145 -1.64 19.41 9.54
N PHE A 146 -0.75 20.39 9.35
CA PHE A 146 0.69 20.18 9.52
C PHE A 146 1.04 19.75 10.94
N VAL A 147 0.47 20.39 11.96
CA VAL A 147 0.73 20.06 13.37
C VAL A 147 0.24 18.65 13.70
N LYS A 148 -0.97 18.27 13.24
CA LYS A 148 -1.50 16.91 13.41
C LYS A 148 -0.55 15.87 12.81
N LEU A 149 -0.10 16.09 11.56
CA LEU A 149 0.83 15.18 10.90
C LEU A 149 2.21 15.17 11.58
N LYS A 150 2.70 16.31 12.06
CA LYS A 150 3.96 16.40 12.80
C LYS A 150 3.93 15.63 14.12
N ASN A 151 2.83 15.72 14.86
CA ASN A 151 2.62 15.00 16.12
C ASN A 151 2.52 13.49 15.92
N SER A 152 2.16 13.02 14.71
CA SER A 152 2.21 11.61 14.36
C SER A 152 3.63 11.07 14.11
N GLY A 153 4.65 11.93 14.20
CA GLY A 153 6.07 11.57 14.08
C GLY A 153 6.64 11.71 12.68
N LEU A 154 5.89 12.25 11.73
CA LEU A 154 6.34 12.44 10.35
C LEU A 154 7.38 13.56 10.20
N LYS A 155 8.32 13.34 9.29
CA LYS A 155 9.28 14.36 8.84
C LYS A 155 8.62 15.31 7.85
N ASN A 156 9.20 16.49 7.67
CA ASN A 156 8.60 17.53 6.83
C ASN A 156 8.47 17.09 5.36
N GLU A 157 9.44 16.33 4.84
CA GLU A 157 9.38 15.72 3.51
C GLU A 157 8.21 14.73 3.38
N GLU A 158 7.98 13.90 4.39
CA GLU A 158 6.88 12.92 4.41
C GLU A 158 5.53 13.64 4.52
N ILE A 159 5.46 14.70 5.34
CA ILE A 159 4.27 15.55 5.47
C ILE A 159 3.92 16.18 4.12
N PHE A 160 4.89 16.81 3.45
CA PHE A 160 4.65 17.42 2.13
C PHE A 160 4.15 16.39 1.12
N THR A 161 4.80 15.22 1.06
CA THR A 161 4.40 14.13 0.17
C THR A 161 2.99 13.62 0.47
N ASN A 162 2.61 13.49 1.74
CA ASN A 162 1.25 13.09 2.11
C ASN A 162 0.21 14.14 1.68
N LEU A 163 0.50 15.42 1.91
CA LEU A 163 -0.42 16.51 1.58
C LEU A 163 -0.60 16.69 0.08
N VAL A 164 0.48 16.65 -0.72
CA VAL A 164 0.36 16.80 -2.18
C VAL A 164 -0.38 15.62 -2.80
N ASN A 165 -0.21 14.40 -2.28
CA ASN A 165 -0.98 13.24 -2.74
C ASN A 165 -2.47 13.33 -2.35
N HIS A 166 -2.79 13.93 -1.21
CA HIS A 166 -4.17 14.06 -0.74
C HIS A 166 -4.93 15.22 -1.40
N PHE A 167 -4.32 16.39 -1.47
CA PHE A 167 -4.97 17.64 -1.92
C PHE A 167 -4.77 17.95 -3.40
N ASP A 168 -3.85 17.26 -4.07
CA ASP A 168 -3.52 17.43 -5.47
C ASP A 168 -3.16 18.89 -5.83
N ASP A 169 -4.07 19.62 -6.48
CA ASP A 169 -3.85 21.00 -6.94
C ASP A 169 -4.34 22.09 -5.97
N LYS A 170 -4.86 21.71 -4.79
CA LYS A 170 -5.24 22.66 -3.72
C LYS A 170 -4.03 23.09 -2.88
N TYR A 171 -3.13 23.86 -3.49
CA TYR A 171 -1.85 24.23 -2.87
C TYR A 171 -1.94 25.11 -1.63
N GLU A 172 -3.07 25.79 -1.40
CA GLU A 172 -3.36 26.52 -0.16
C GLU A 172 -3.17 25.63 1.09
N MET A 173 -3.48 24.34 0.98
CA MET A 173 -3.29 23.36 2.06
C MET A 173 -1.82 23.01 2.31
N LEU A 174 -0.91 23.38 1.41
CA LEU A 174 0.53 23.18 1.53
C LEU A 174 1.26 24.38 2.12
N GLU A 175 0.60 25.53 2.27
CA GLU A 175 1.23 26.81 2.61
C GLU A 175 2.15 26.72 3.83
N TYR A 176 1.61 26.22 4.94
CA TYR A 176 2.36 26.12 6.19
C TYR A 176 3.55 25.16 6.04
N THR A 177 3.36 24.00 5.41
CA THR A 177 4.42 23.03 5.14
C THR A 177 5.55 23.63 4.29
N ILE A 178 5.21 24.42 3.27
CA ILE A 178 6.17 25.12 2.41
C ILE A 178 6.99 26.13 3.23
N LYS A 179 6.35 26.90 4.13
CA LYS A 179 7.04 27.85 5.01
C LYS A 179 7.97 27.17 6.02
N GLN A 180 7.62 25.98 6.48
CA GLN A 180 8.39 25.22 7.49
C GLN A 180 9.50 24.34 6.89
N THR A 181 9.63 24.27 5.57
CA THR A 181 10.50 23.30 4.89
C THR A 181 11.38 23.97 3.86
N SER A 182 12.61 23.47 3.69
CA SER A 182 13.50 24.06 2.69
C SER A 182 12.94 23.92 1.27
N LEU A 183 13.07 24.97 0.46
CA LEU A 183 12.62 24.99 -0.94
C LEU A 183 13.16 23.80 -1.75
N LYS A 184 14.40 23.37 -1.49
CA LYS A 184 15.01 22.23 -2.17
C LYS A 184 14.24 20.92 -1.93
N ILE A 185 13.80 20.69 -0.69
CA ILE A 185 13.01 19.49 -0.32
C ILE A 185 11.64 19.57 -1.02
N ILE A 186 10.96 20.70 -0.90
CA ILE A 186 9.65 20.93 -1.53
C ILE A 186 9.69 20.65 -3.03
N LEU A 187 10.66 21.21 -3.74
CA LEU A 187 10.80 21.00 -5.19
C LEU A 187 11.17 19.57 -5.55
N ASN A 188 11.96 18.87 -4.72
CA ASN A 188 12.29 17.46 -4.94
C ASN A 188 11.07 16.55 -4.75
N GLU A 189 10.33 16.71 -3.65
CA GLU A 189 9.15 15.88 -3.37
C GLU A 189 8.04 16.15 -4.40
N PHE A 190 7.86 17.41 -4.82
CA PHE A 190 6.92 17.74 -5.89
C PHE A 190 7.35 17.14 -7.23
N GLU A 191 8.63 17.21 -7.59
CA GLU A 191 9.18 16.56 -8.80
C GLU A 191 8.89 15.04 -8.79
N VAL A 192 9.10 14.38 -7.64
CA VAL A 192 8.78 12.95 -7.46
C VAL A 192 7.29 12.68 -7.62
N TYR A 193 6.42 13.48 -7.00
CA TYR A 193 4.97 13.36 -7.12
C TYR A 193 4.50 13.44 -8.58
N ILE A 194 4.99 14.44 -9.32
CA ILE A 194 4.61 14.68 -10.71
C ILE A 194 5.09 13.58 -11.63
N GLU A 195 6.35 13.14 -11.52
CA GLU A 195 6.92 12.09 -12.35
C GLU A 195 6.22 10.74 -12.10
N ASN A 196 5.91 10.40 -10.84
CA ASN A 196 5.23 9.15 -10.48
C ASN A 196 3.79 9.10 -11.00
N ASN A 197 3.07 10.23 -10.95
CA ASN A 197 1.66 10.30 -11.33
C ASN A 197 1.45 10.79 -12.78
N LYS A 198 2.52 11.19 -13.48
CA LYS A 198 2.50 11.77 -14.84
C LYS A 198 1.62 13.03 -14.97
N LYS A 199 1.52 13.84 -13.91
CA LYS A 199 0.66 15.04 -13.84
C LYS A 199 1.40 16.35 -14.19
N TYR A 200 2.07 16.40 -15.35
CA TYR A 200 2.96 17.51 -15.69
C TYR A 200 2.24 18.87 -15.86
N GLU A 201 0.93 18.86 -16.10
CA GLU A 201 0.05 20.02 -16.17
C GLU A 201 -0.02 20.83 -14.86
N LEU A 202 0.32 20.21 -13.73
CA LEU A 202 0.27 20.84 -12.41
C LEU A 202 1.48 21.71 -12.10
N ILE A 203 2.57 21.57 -12.87
CA ILE A 203 3.85 22.27 -12.65
C ILE A 203 3.66 23.79 -12.68
N GLU A 204 2.99 24.31 -13.71
CA GLU A 204 2.77 25.76 -13.88
C GLU A 204 1.96 26.33 -12.71
N LYS A 205 0.87 25.66 -12.34
CA LYS A 205 0.03 26.06 -11.19
C LYS A 205 0.85 26.10 -9.90
N PHE A 206 1.67 25.09 -9.65
CA PHE A 206 2.47 25.01 -8.43
C PHE A 206 3.54 26.08 -8.37
N ILE A 207 4.26 26.32 -9.47
CA ILE A 207 5.28 27.38 -9.51
C ILE A 207 4.63 28.74 -9.29
N ASN A 208 3.50 29.04 -9.95
CA ASN A 208 2.76 30.29 -9.74
C ASN A 208 2.33 30.45 -8.27
N TYR A 209 1.89 29.38 -7.63
CA TYR A 209 1.56 29.39 -6.22
C TYR A 209 2.80 29.69 -5.34
N LEU A 210 3.94 29.06 -5.58
CA LEU A 210 5.19 29.38 -4.87
C LEU A 210 5.59 30.86 -5.05
N LEU A 211 5.41 31.42 -6.25
CA LEU A 211 5.67 32.85 -6.49
C LEU A 211 4.74 33.75 -5.67
N SER A 212 3.48 33.36 -5.49
CA SER A 212 2.54 34.11 -4.64
C SER A 212 2.89 34.07 -3.14
N LEU A 213 3.73 33.13 -2.72
CA LEU A 213 4.30 33.04 -1.36
C LEU A 213 5.67 33.74 -1.23
N ASP A 214 5.95 34.71 -2.10
CA ASP A 214 7.21 35.48 -2.17
C ASP A 214 8.49 34.65 -2.45
N ILE A 215 8.34 33.41 -2.95
CA ILE A 215 9.49 32.60 -3.37
C ILE A 215 10.00 33.11 -4.72
N LYS A 216 11.29 33.42 -4.81
CA LYS A 216 11.88 34.04 -6.00
C LYS A 216 11.91 33.06 -7.18
N LYS A 217 11.39 33.51 -8.34
CA LYS A 217 11.46 32.77 -9.62
C LYS A 217 12.87 32.24 -9.93
N ASN A 218 13.89 33.05 -9.68
CA ASN A 218 15.29 32.70 -9.91
C ASN A 218 15.74 31.48 -9.07
N ASP A 219 15.26 31.32 -7.85
CA ASP A 219 15.69 30.23 -6.97
C ASP A 219 15.02 28.90 -7.35
N ILE A 220 13.77 28.96 -7.80
CA ILE A 220 13.07 27.82 -8.41
C ILE A 220 13.76 27.41 -9.73
N GLN A 221 14.09 28.38 -10.59
CA GLN A 221 14.77 28.13 -11.86
C GLN A 221 16.16 27.50 -11.66
N LYS A 222 16.93 27.98 -10.67
CA LYS A 222 18.24 27.40 -10.31
C LYS A 222 18.14 25.93 -9.90
N TYR A 223 17.07 25.53 -9.22
CA TYR A 223 16.87 24.14 -8.83
C TYR A 223 16.67 23.22 -10.06
N TYR A 224 15.82 23.64 -11.01
CA TYR A 224 15.48 22.82 -12.18
C TYR A 224 16.55 22.84 -13.29
N THR A 225 17.37 23.88 -13.35
CA THR A 225 18.50 23.98 -14.30
C THR A 225 19.69 23.11 -13.88
N LYS A 226 19.84 22.82 -12.59
CA LYS A 226 20.92 21.96 -12.09
C LYS A 226 20.50 20.47 -12.09
N PRO A 227 21.40 19.55 -12.45
CA PRO A 227 21.16 18.12 -12.26
C PRO A 227 21.09 17.80 -10.76
N GLN A 228 20.08 17.04 -10.36
CA GLN A 228 19.89 16.62 -8.97
C GLN A 228 20.20 15.13 -8.83
N ASN A 229 21.19 14.78 -7.99
CA ASN A 229 21.47 13.43 -7.48
C ASN A 229 21.26 12.26 -8.46
N ASN A 230 21.86 12.32 -9.66
CA ASN A 230 21.80 11.27 -10.69
C ASN A 230 20.38 10.87 -11.18
N LYS A 231 19.33 11.62 -10.83
CA LYS A 231 17.97 11.36 -11.33
C LYS A 231 17.84 11.87 -12.77
N LYS A 232 17.45 10.98 -13.69
CA LYS A 232 17.15 11.34 -15.07
C LYS A 232 15.68 11.77 -15.17
N ARG A 233 15.44 13.08 -15.18
CA ARG A 233 14.11 13.67 -15.46
C ARG A 233 13.56 13.19 -16.80
N SER A 234 12.25 12.94 -16.85
CA SER A 234 11.56 12.56 -18.08
C SER A 234 11.60 13.69 -19.12
N LEU A 235 11.38 13.32 -20.39
CA LEU A 235 11.32 14.30 -21.47
C LEU A 235 10.14 15.26 -21.27
N ASP A 236 9.01 14.75 -20.79
CA ASP A 236 7.79 15.54 -20.59
C ASP A 236 7.94 16.52 -19.43
N PHE A 237 8.55 16.09 -18.32
CA PHE A 237 8.88 16.99 -17.21
C PHE A 237 9.75 18.16 -17.68
N LYS A 238 10.82 17.86 -18.44
CA LYS A 238 11.72 18.89 -18.97
C LYS A 238 10.99 19.86 -19.90
N LYS A 239 10.12 19.36 -20.78
CA LYS A 239 9.32 20.19 -21.68
C LYS A 239 8.43 21.15 -20.90
N SER A 240 7.72 20.67 -19.87
CA SER A 240 6.82 21.49 -19.06
C SER A 240 7.57 22.58 -18.28
N ILE A 241 8.70 22.24 -17.67
CA ILE A 241 9.56 23.20 -16.98
C ILE A 241 10.10 24.26 -17.95
N ASN A 242 10.65 23.84 -19.10
CA ASN A 242 11.18 24.77 -20.09
C ASN A 242 10.09 25.70 -20.62
N LYS A 243 8.90 25.16 -20.92
CA LYS A 243 7.76 25.96 -21.37
C LYS A 243 7.42 27.08 -20.39
N TYR A 244 7.47 26.82 -19.08
CA TYR A 244 7.18 27.82 -18.06
C TYR A 244 8.27 28.91 -17.94
N PHE A 245 9.56 28.55 -18.02
CA PHE A 245 10.65 29.51 -17.84
C PHE A 245 11.11 30.21 -19.12
N SER A 246 10.72 29.69 -20.30
CA SER A 246 10.98 30.31 -21.60
C SER A 246 9.87 31.25 -22.08
N GLY A 247 8.70 31.20 -21.44
CA GLY A 247 7.62 32.19 -21.60
C GLY A 247 7.78 33.36 -20.63
#